data_AF-A0A7Y3AJS3-F1
#
_entry.id   AF-A0A7Y3AJS3-F1
#
_cell.length_a   1.000
_cell.length_b   1.000
_cell.length_c   1.000
_cell.angle_alpha   90.00
_cell.angle_beta   90.00
_cell.angle_gamma   90.00
#
_symmetry.space_group_name_H-M   'P 1'
#
loop_
_entity.id
_entity.type
_entity.pdbx_description
1 polymer ?
#
loop_
_entity_poly.entity_id
_entity_poly.type
_entity_poly.pdbx_seq_one_letter_code
_entity_poly.pdbx_strand_id
1 'polypeptide(L)'
;MIGKEELLNFKDMWTWLSGYPAHDREYYMKHVAKREEMWVNSCSLANGTEDACDGCRPLWNFDKGSLCTDPNSPLYKWRNTDRQDPDNRTFFASKVAVLAMNVIADLGDDSSPGHKRDPDFIHSQLHG
;
A
#
# COMPACT_ATOMS: atom_id res chain seq x y z
N MET A 1 10.57 7.01 -11.43
CA MET A 1 9.57 7.53 -10.47
C MET A 1 8.35 6.65 -10.61
N ILE A 2 7.68 6.28 -9.52
CA ILE A 2 6.49 5.41 -9.59
C ILE A 2 5.32 6.26 -10.05
N GLY A 3 4.55 5.76 -11.01
CA GLY A 3 3.35 6.45 -11.46
C GLY A 3 2.21 6.38 -10.45
N LYS A 4 1.27 7.31 -10.60
CA LYS A 4 0.05 7.37 -9.78
C LYS A 4 -0.80 6.10 -9.96
N GLU A 5 -0.78 5.52 -11.16
CA GLU A 5 -1.59 4.35 -11.49
C GLU A 5 -1.11 3.09 -10.73
N GLU A 6 0.20 2.94 -10.58
CA GLU A 6 0.89 1.89 -9.85
C GLU A 6 0.60 1.97 -8.35
N LEU A 7 0.61 3.18 -7.79
CA LEU A 7 0.23 3.44 -6.40
C LEU A 7 -1.25 3.13 -6.16
N LEU A 8 -2.15 3.51 -7.07
CA LEU A 8 -3.57 3.17 -6.98
C LEU A 8 -3.77 1.65 -7.02
N ASN A 9 -3.06 0.95 -7.90
CA ASN A 9 -3.05 -0.51 -7.99
C ASN A 9 -2.63 -1.17 -6.69
N PHE A 10 -1.51 -0.69 -6.16
CA PHE A 10 -0.95 -1.20 -4.93
C PHE A 10 -1.97 -1.02 -3.79
N LYS A 11 -2.55 0.18 -3.68
CA LYS A 11 -3.62 0.48 -2.72
C LYS A 11 -4.83 -0.45 -2.89
N ASP A 12 -5.32 -0.67 -4.11
CA ASP A 12 -6.49 -1.51 -4.37
C ASP A 12 -6.24 -2.98 -4.01
N MET A 13 -5.06 -3.52 -4.35
CA MET A 13 -4.68 -4.87 -3.96
C MET A 13 -4.64 -5.05 -2.44
N TRP A 14 -3.96 -4.14 -1.73
CA TRP A 14 -3.84 -4.26 -0.27
C TRP A 14 -5.16 -4.04 0.45
N THR A 15 -6.02 -3.17 -0.09
CA THR A 15 -7.39 -3.02 0.39
C THR A 15 -8.16 -4.33 0.23
N TRP A 16 -8.05 -4.96 -0.94
CA TRP A 16 -8.70 -6.25 -1.17
C TRP A 16 -8.16 -7.35 -0.25
N LEU A 17 -6.84 -7.46 -0.11
CA LEU A 17 -6.22 -8.47 0.78
C LEU A 17 -6.58 -8.26 2.26
N SER A 18 -6.92 -7.04 2.66
CA SER A 18 -7.45 -6.79 4.00
C SER A 18 -8.88 -7.35 4.17
N GLY A 19 -9.68 -7.37 3.10
CA GLY A 19 -11.01 -7.98 3.11
C GLY A 19 -11.01 -9.51 2.91
N TYR A 20 -9.91 -10.05 2.37
CA TYR A 20 -9.77 -11.47 2.03
C TYR A 20 -8.40 -12.05 2.48
N PRO A 21 -8.15 -12.12 3.79
CA PRO A 21 -6.82 -12.41 4.35
C PRO A 21 -6.30 -13.83 4.07
N ALA A 22 -7.18 -14.79 3.75
CA ALA A 22 -6.81 -16.15 3.36
C ALA A 22 -6.10 -16.21 1.98
N HIS A 23 -6.25 -15.16 1.18
CA HIS A 23 -5.63 -15.04 -0.14
C HIS A 23 -4.32 -14.25 -0.07
N ASP A 24 -3.62 -14.22 -1.20
CA ASP A 24 -2.39 -13.47 -1.36
C ASP A 24 -2.35 -12.67 -2.67
N ARG A 25 -1.22 -12.01 -2.87
CA ARG A 25 -0.93 -11.20 -4.04
C ARG A 25 -1.07 -11.99 -5.34
N GLU A 26 -0.55 -13.22 -5.40
CA GLU A 26 -0.61 -14.03 -6.63
C GLU A 26 -2.05 -14.39 -6.97
N TYR A 27 -2.84 -14.74 -5.95
CA TYR A 27 -4.27 -14.98 -6.11
C TYR A 27 -4.99 -13.73 -6.64
N TYR A 28 -4.72 -12.56 -6.04
CA TYR A 28 -5.30 -11.29 -6.50
C TYR A 28 -4.95 -11.01 -7.97
N MET A 29 -3.67 -11.14 -8.35
CA MET A 29 -3.24 -10.93 -9.72
C MET A 29 -3.93 -11.86 -10.71
N LYS A 30 -4.10 -13.13 -10.33
CA LYS A 30 -4.69 -14.16 -11.20
C LYS A 30 -6.20 -14.01 -11.36
N HIS A 31 -6.90 -13.52 -10.34
CA HIS A 31 -8.36 -13.59 -10.27
C HIS A 31 -9.08 -12.24 -10.17
N VAL A 32 -8.38 -11.18 -9.81
CA VAL A 32 -8.99 -9.87 -9.46
C VAL A 32 -8.43 -8.74 -10.31
N ALA A 33 -7.12 -8.71 -10.57
CA ALA A 33 -6.50 -7.65 -11.36
C ALA A 33 -7.02 -7.68 -12.82
N LYS A 34 -7.53 -6.54 -13.31
CA LYS A 34 -8.09 -6.37 -14.67
C LYS A 34 -7.22 -5.46 -15.56
N ARG A 35 -5.92 -5.37 -15.28
CA ARG A 35 -5.03 -4.42 -15.96
C ARG A 35 -4.60 -4.93 -17.32
N GLU A 36 -4.43 -4.01 -18.27
CA GLU A 36 -3.88 -4.31 -19.60
C GLU A 36 -2.41 -4.72 -19.52
N GLU A 37 -1.64 -4.08 -18.63
CA GLU A 37 -0.25 -4.43 -18.37
C GLU A 37 -0.10 -5.31 -17.12
N MET A 38 0.68 -6.39 -17.26
CA MET A 38 1.03 -7.28 -16.15
C MET A 38 2.00 -6.60 -15.18
N TRP A 39 1.85 -6.87 -13.88
CA TRP A 39 2.82 -6.36 -12.91
C TRP A 39 4.17 -7.05 -13.08
N VAL A 40 5.22 -6.24 -13.22
CA VAL A 40 6.60 -6.71 -13.29
C VAL A 40 7.01 -7.32 -11.94
N ASN A 41 7.65 -8.49 -11.95
CA ASN A 41 8.11 -9.20 -10.75
C ASN A 41 7.01 -9.37 -9.67
N SER A 42 5.76 -9.48 -10.13
CA SER A 42 4.56 -9.54 -9.28
C SER A 42 4.40 -8.34 -8.34
N CYS A 43 5.07 -7.21 -8.57
CA CYS A 43 4.97 -6.01 -7.75
C CYS A 43 4.47 -4.86 -8.60
N SER A 44 3.30 -4.31 -8.24
CA SER A 44 2.74 -3.17 -8.95
C SER A 44 3.55 -1.89 -8.79
N LEU A 45 4.56 -1.86 -7.91
CA LEU A 45 5.46 -0.72 -7.70
C LEU A 45 6.85 -0.94 -8.32
N ALA A 46 7.12 -2.11 -8.89
CA ALA A 46 8.43 -2.39 -9.47
C ALA A 46 8.74 -1.36 -10.57
N ASN A 47 9.91 -0.72 -10.46
CA ASN A 47 10.40 0.30 -11.37
C ASN A 47 11.55 -0.22 -12.26
N GLY A 48 11.80 -1.54 -12.29
CA GLY A 48 12.87 -2.19 -13.05
C GLY A 48 12.67 -3.70 -13.19
N THR A 49 13.58 -4.36 -13.90
CA THR A 49 13.51 -5.79 -14.27
C THR A 49 14.11 -6.74 -13.22
N GLU A 50 14.82 -6.24 -12.22
CA GLU A 50 15.53 -7.05 -11.21
C GLU A 50 14.97 -6.84 -9.79
N ASP A 51 15.41 -7.70 -8.85
CA ASP A 51 14.97 -7.81 -7.44
C ASP A 51 15.08 -6.52 -6.59
N ALA A 52 15.62 -5.44 -7.14
CA ALA A 52 15.67 -4.11 -6.52
C ALA A 52 14.29 -3.43 -6.60
N CYS A 53 13.38 -3.79 -5.69
CA CYS A 53 12.09 -3.11 -5.54
C CYS A 53 12.25 -1.79 -4.75
N ASP A 54 12.83 -0.77 -5.40
CA ASP A 54 12.91 0.60 -4.86
C ASP A 54 11.59 1.37 -4.98
N GLY A 55 10.62 0.78 -5.69
CA GLY A 55 9.24 1.25 -5.77
C GLY A 55 8.55 1.42 -4.41
N CYS A 56 9.04 0.79 -3.35
CA CYS A 56 8.43 0.99 -2.05
C CYS A 56 8.95 2.23 -1.31
N ARG A 57 9.99 2.89 -1.81
CA ARG A 57 10.70 3.96 -1.08
C ARG A 57 9.81 5.15 -0.71
N PRO A 58 8.88 5.64 -1.55
CA PRO A 58 7.95 6.70 -1.15
C PRO A 58 7.00 6.28 -0.02
N LEU A 59 6.72 4.98 0.11
CA LEU A 59 5.81 4.43 1.11
C LEU A 59 6.50 4.13 2.43
N TRP A 60 7.78 3.74 2.37
CA TRP A 60 8.57 3.32 3.51
C TRP A 60 10.06 3.46 3.20
N ASN A 61 10.72 4.39 3.90
CA ASN A 61 12.15 4.62 3.78
C ASN A 61 12.73 4.81 5.18
N PHE A 62 13.17 3.70 5.79
CA PHE A 62 13.85 3.69 7.08
C PHE A 62 15.29 3.24 6.91
N ASP A 63 16.17 3.65 7.82
CA ASP A 63 17.59 3.26 7.83
C ASP A 63 17.79 1.73 7.85
N LYS A 64 16.77 0.98 8.29
CA LYS A 64 16.80 -0.48 8.46
C LYS A 64 16.25 -1.28 7.29
N GLY A 65 15.75 -0.63 6.22
CA GLY A 65 15.27 -1.32 5.01
C GLY A 65 14.08 -0.66 4.32
N SER A 66 13.59 -1.35 3.28
CA SER A 66 12.40 -0.93 2.51
C SER A 66 11.13 -1.55 3.07
N LEU A 67 9.97 -1.19 2.52
CA LEU A 67 8.70 -1.85 2.83
C LEU A 67 8.79 -3.38 2.66
N CYS A 68 9.63 -3.88 1.74
CA CYS A 68 9.74 -5.32 1.49
C CYS A 68 10.69 -6.04 2.46
N THR A 69 11.70 -5.34 2.99
CA THR A 69 12.84 -5.97 3.68
C THR A 69 12.96 -5.59 5.15
N ASP A 70 12.42 -4.46 5.60
CA ASP A 70 12.45 -4.06 7.01
C ASP A 70 11.49 -4.92 7.83
N PRO A 71 11.96 -5.67 8.85
CA PRO A 71 11.11 -6.50 9.71
C PRO A 71 9.97 -5.75 10.42
N ASN A 72 10.09 -4.44 10.57
CA ASN A 72 9.09 -3.61 11.21
C ASN A 72 8.00 -3.13 10.25
N SER A 73 8.25 -3.23 8.95
CA SER A 73 7.31 -2.77 7.94
C SER A 73 6.04 -3.63 7.94
N PRO A 74 4.88 -3.04 7.62
CA PRO A 74 3.63 -3.80 7.58
C PRO A 74 3.63 -4.87 6.48
N LEU A 75 4.27 -4.61 5.34
CA LEU A 75 4.36 -5.59 4.26
C LEU A 75 5.24 -6.78 4.64
N TYR A 76 6.39 -6.54 5.28
CA TYR A 76 7.24 -7.63 5.76
C TYR A 76 6.47 -8.48 6.77
N LYS A 77 5.81 -7.85 7.74
CA LYS A 77 5.00 -8.55 8.75
C LYS A 77 3.91 -9.39 8.10
N TRP A 78 3.15 -8.81 7.17
CA TRP A 78 2.13 -9.54 6.42
C TRP A 78 2.67 -10.78 5.69
N ARG A 79 3.84 -10.67 5.03
CA ARG A 79 4.48 -11.79 4.31
C ARG A 79 4.92 -12.91 5.26
N ASN A 80 5.23 -12.57 6.50
CA ASN A 80 5.67 -13.51 7.54
C ASN A 80 4.54 -13.94 8.49
N THR A 81 3.32 -13.43 8.31
CA THR A 81 2.13 -13.90 9.04
C THR A 81 1.51 -15.10 8.33
N ASP A 82 1.30 -16.18 9.09
CA ASP A 82 0.68 -17.41 8.60
C ASP A 82 -0.72 -17.13 8.01
N ARG A 83 -1.09 -17.85 6.95
CA ARG A 83 -2.45 -17.79 6.36
C ARG A 83 -3.54 -18.22 7.35
N GLN A 84 -3.19 -19.03 8.35
CA GLN A 84 -4.07 -19.43 9.46
C GLN A 84 -4.27 -18.34 10.51
N ASP A 85 -3.59 -17.20 10.37
CA ASP A 85 -3.76 -16.01 11.22
C ASP A 85 -4.36 -14.86 10.39
N PRO A 86 -5.67 -14.95 10.04
CA PRO A 86 -6.31 -14.00 9.15
C PRO A 86 -6.44 -12.61 9.76
N ASP A 87 -6.49 -12.49 11.09
CA ASP A 87 -6.64 -11.21 11.77
C ASP A 87 -5.38 -10.36 11.63
N ASN A 88 -4.20 -10.94 11.89
CA ASN A 88 -2.94 -10.23 11.69
C ASN A 88 -2.68 -9.94 10.21
N ARG A 89 -3.05 -10.86 9.30
CA ARG A 89 -2.96 -10.59 7.85
C ARG A 89 -3.87 -9.43 7.44
N THR A 90 -5.10 -9.38 7.93
CA THR A 90 -6.02 -8.26 7.70
C THR A 90 -5.44 -6.95 8.21
N PHE A 91 -4.96 -6.97 9.46
CA PHE A 91 -4.37 -5.80 10.11
C PHE A 91 -3.18 -5.27 9.31
N PHE A 92 -2.19 -6.11 8.98
CA PHE A 92 -1.02 -5.64 8.25
C PHE A 92 -1.36 -5.23 6.82
N ALA A 93 -2.25 -5.93 6.12
CA ALA A 93 -2.70 -5.52 4.79
C ALA A 93 -3.35 -4.13 4.81
N SER A 94 -4.20 -3.86 5.82
CA SER A 94 -4.82 -2.53 5.99
C SER A 94 -3.77 -1.44 6.20
N LYS A 95 -2.70 -1.72 6.97
CA LYS A 95 -1.60 -0.77 7.19
C LYS A 95 -0.85 -0.48 5.89
N VAL A 96 -0.61 -1.49 5.06
CA VAL A 96 0.01 -1.27 3.74
C VAL A 96 -0.87 -0.43 2.83
N ALA A 97 -2.20 -0.67 2.83
CA ALA A 97 -3.14 0.13 2.05
C ALA A 97 -3.14 1.61 2.48
N VAL A 98 -3.12 1.87 3.80
CA VAL A 98 -3.06 3.25 4.35
C VAL A 98 -1.77 3.97 3.95
N LEU A 99 -0.62 3.29 3.92
CA LEU A 99 0.62 3.90 3.43
C LEU A 99 0.46 4.41 1.99
N ALA A 100 -0.18 3.62 1.13
CA ALA A 100 -0.44 4.02 -0.24
C ALA A 100 -1.43 5.18 -0.35
N MET A 101 -2.49 5.17 0.47
CA MET A 101 -3.47 6.27 0.52
C MET A 101 -2.81 7.59 0.91
N ASN A 102 -1.91 7.57 1.89
CA ASN A 102 -1.20 8.78 2.33
C ASN A 102 -0.33 9.37 1.22
N VAL A 103 0.47 8.53 0.55
CA VAL A 103 1.29 9.00 -0.57
C VAL A 103 0.44 9.51 -1.73
N ILE A 104 -0.68 8.86 -2.04
CA ILE A 104 -1.62 9.33 -3.07
C ILE A 104 -2.22 10.70 -2.70
N ALA A 105 -2.57 10.89 -1.43
CA ALA A 105 -3.10 12.17 -0.94
C ALA A 105 -2.06 13.28 -1.05
N ASP A 106 -0.81 13.01 -0.64
CA ASP A 106 0.28 13.98 -0.71
C ASP A 106 0.61 14.37 -2.16
N LEU A 107 0.55 13.42 -3.10
CA LEU A 107 0.67 13.69 -4.54
C LEU A 107 -0.53 14.46 -5.14
N GLY A 108 -1.67 14.45 -4.46
CA GLY A 108 -2.87 15.21 -4.85
C GLY A 108 -2.87 16.65 -4.35
N ASP A 109 -2.25 16.91 -3.19
CA ASP A 109 -2.17 18.22 -2.54
C ASP A 109 -1.24 19.21 -3.28
N ASP A 110 -0.34 18.74 -4.16
CA ASP A 110 0.49 19.59 -5.04
C ASP A 110 -0.32 20.39 -6.09
N SER A 111 -1.64 20.21 -6.15
CA SER A 111 -2.55 20.95 -7.03
C SER A 111 -3.17 22.21 -6.41
N SER A 112 -2.98 22.48 -5.11
CA SER A 112 -3.63 23.60 -4.43
C SER A 112 -2.68 24.32 -3.46
N PRO A 113 -2.30 25.60 -3.72
CA PRO A 113 -1.59 26.39 -2.73
C PRO A 113 -2.57 26.75 -1.60
N GLY A 114 -2.48 26.04 -0.49
CA GLY A 114 -3.02 26.50 0.80
C GLY A 114 -4.26 25.76 1.31
N HIS A 115 -4.04 24.58 1.90
CA HIS A 115 -4.85 24.20 3.05
C HIS A 115 -3.97 23.49 4.08
N LYS A 116 -3.57 24.24 5.11
CA LYS A 116 -3.04 23.65 6.34
C LYS A 116 -4.15 22.75 6.89
N ARG A 117 -3.87 21.46 7.08
CA ARG A 117 -4.77 20.54 7.80
C ARG A 117 -4.84 21.02 9.25
N ASP A 118 -5.92 21.72 9.57
CA ASP A 118 -6.25 22.12 10.94
C ASP A 118 -6.78 20.88 11.69
N PRO A 119 -6.16 20.46 12.80
CA PRO A 119 -6.57 19.26 13.54
C PRO A 119 -8.00 19.33 14.12
N ASP A 120 -8.64 20.50 14.10
CA ASP A 120 -9.97 20.70 14.69
C ASP A 120 -11.15 20.22 13.82
N PHE A 121 -10.93 19.81 12.57
CA PHE A 121 -12.04 19.42 11.68
C PHE A 121 -12.73 18.10 12.08
N ILE A 122 -12.06 17.22 12.84
CA ILE A 122 -12.63 15.92 13.23
C ILE A 122 -13.66 16.06 14.37
N HIS A 123 -13.67 17.16 15.13
CA HIS A 123 -14.57 17.31 16.27
C HIS A 123 -15.99 17.82 15.92
N SER A 124 -16.22 18.29 14.69
CA SER A 124 -17.46 18.98 14.31
C SER A 124 -18.54 18.09 13.70
N GLN A 125 -18.28 16.80 13.48
CA GLN A 125 -19.27 15.89 12.87
C GLN A 125 -20.04 14.99 13.85
N LEU A 126 -19.85 15.17 15.17
CA LEU A 126 -20.58 14.40 16.20
C LEU A 126 -21.72 15.17 16.89
N HIS A 127 -21.97 16.42 16.49
CA HIS A 127 -23.09 17.23 17.02
C HIS A 127 -23.80 18.05 15.93
N GLY A 128 -24.31 17.35 14.90
CA GLY A 128 -25.25 17.90 13.91
C GLY A 128 -26.48 17.02 13.81
#